data_AF-E0I9J2-F1
#
_entry.id   AF-E0I9J2-F1
#
_cell.length_a   1.000
_cell.length_b   1.000
_cell.length_c   1.000
_cell.angle_alpha   90.00
_cell.angle_beta   90.00
_cell.angle_gamma   90.00
#
_symmetry.space_group_name_H-M   'P 1'
#
loop_
_entity.id
_entity.type
_entity.pdbx_description
1 polymer ?
#
loop_
_entity_poly.entity_id
_entity_poly.type
_entity_poly.pdbx_seq_one_letter_code
_entity_poly.pdbx_strand_id
1 'polypeptide(L)'
;MPGFNTNDQSQLNSQSINQSASNIKNMSRQMVIEIGVDALNKVGSDLICKVCIVNSGSCCNGCRHLENGIGCKTRNTSCTAWLCGFLKLLLYTTELLKDWDDFWIQVPGQDFREDFTPEFFFVEKPLQMKSIRSLSEALAADLRELASAHIAIGFIITLREKIDKNIDRWSQCKDDPKKRNRIERNIQALSSPFRRFNNELRDYRLIHSNA
;
A
#
# COMPACT_ATOMS: atom_id res chain seq x y z
N MET A 1 -12.85 41.99 65.13
CA MET A 1 -13.24 40.82 64.31
C MET A 1 -14.03 41.32 63.11
N PRO A 2 -13.57 41.05 61.88
CA PRO A 2 -14.06 41.68 60.66
C PRO A 2 -15.01 40.75 59.88
N GLY A 3 -15.99 41.33 59.19
CA GLY A 3 -16.77 40.67 58.14
C GLY A 3 -16.59 41.45 56.85
N PHE A 4 -15.87 40.88 55.88
CA PHE A 4 -15.60 41.45 54.56
C PHE A 4 -16.17 40.56 53.46
N ASN A 5 -16.80 41.24 52.50
CA ASN A 5 -16.82 41.05 51.04
C ASN A 5 -17.43 39.79 50.39
N THR A 6 -18.46 40.10 49.60
CA THR A 6 -18.86 39.51 48.32
C THR A 6 -17.71 39.32 47.33
N ASN A 7 -17.68 38.19 46.61
CA ASN A 7 -17.53 38.19 45.15
C ASN A 7 -17.88 36.83 44.53
N ASP A 8 -18.52 36.91 43.37
CA ASP A 8 -18.84 35.84 42.43
C ASP A 8 -17.67 34.89 42.15
N GLN A 9 -17.98 33.60 42.02
CA GLN A 9 -17.31 32.74 41.04
C GLN A 9 -18.19 31.53 40.69
N SER A 10 -18.68 31.58 39.46
CA SER A 10 -19.22 30.48 38.68
C SER A 10 -18.25 29.30 38.65
N GLN A 11 -18.59 28.22 39.37
CA GLN A 11 -17.98 26.92 39.14
C GLN A 11 -18.68 26.22 37.99
N LEU A 12 -18.15 26.46 36.79
CA LEU A 12 -18.28 25.56 35.65
C LEU A 12 -17.63 24.21 36.01
N ASN A 13 -18.47 23.20 36.21
CA ASN A 13 -18.07 21.80 36.17
C ASN A 13 -17.60 21.45 34.74
N SER A 14 -16.31 21.67 34.49
CA SER A 14 -15.62 21.29 33.26
C SER A 14 -14.48 20.33 33.58
N GLN A 15 -14.81 19.13 34.05
CA GLN A 15 -13.85 18.02 34.14
C GLN A 15 -14.52 16.73 33.69
N SER A 16 -14.53 16.49 32.38
CA SER A 16 -14.41 15.16 31.76
C SER A 16 -14.47 15.27 30.24
N ILE A 17 -13.55 16.04 29.65
CA ILE A 17 -13.20 15.90 28.23
C ILE A 17 -11.69 16.02 28.20
N ASN A 18 -10.98 14.90 28.12
CA ASN A 18 -9.62 14.75 27.56
C ASN A 18 -9.03 13.42 28.00
N GLN A 19 -9.39 12.36 27.30
CA GLN A 19 -8.58 11.14 27.22
C GLN A 19 -8.80 10.46 25.86
N SER A 20 -8.58 11.21 24.78
CA SER A 20 -8.13 10.63 23.51
C SER A 20 -6.67 11.00 23.38
N ALA A 21 -5.79 10.21 23.99
CA ALA A 21 -4.35 10.33 23.78
C ALA A 21 -4.11 10.22 22.27
N SER A 22 -3.65 11.31 21.66
CA SER A 22 -3.33 11.30 20.24
C SER A 22 -2.15 10.35 20.04
N ASN A 23 -2.34 9.25 19.31
CA ASN A 23 -1.30 8.25 19.00
C ASN A 23 -0.22 8.78 18.03
N ILE A 24 -0.01 10.09 17.99
CA ILE A 24 0.94 10.77 17.13
C ILE A 24 2.35 10.41 17.60
N LYS A 25 3.11 9.74 16.73
CA LYS A 25 4.50 9.36 16.98
C LYS A 25 5.41 10.20 16.13
N ASN A 26 6.43 10.80 16.74
CA ASN A 26 7.55 11.36 15.99
C ASN A 26 8.41 10.21 15.47
N MET A 27 8.59 10.11 14.16
CA MET A 27 9.36 9.06 13.50
C MET A 27 10.49 9.66 12.67
N SER A 28 11.60 8.93 12.56
CA SER A 28 12.64 9.28 11.60
C SER A 28 12.26 8.79 10.20
N ARG A 29 12.79 9.48 9.18
CA ARG A 29 12.68 9.04 7.78
C ARG A 29 13.15 7.60 7.59
N GLN A 30 14.30 7.24 8.18
CA GLN A 30 14.87 5.90 8.09
C GLN A 30 13.94 4.84 8.69
N MET A 31 13.32 5.12 9.84
CA MET A 31 12.36 4.22 10.47
C MET A 31 11.12 4.00 9.59
N VAL A 32 10.62 5.04 8.93
CA VAL A 32 9.47 4.92 8.01
C VAL A 32 9.82 4.09 6.78
N ILE A 33 11.03 4.24 6.22
CA ILE A 33 11.52 3.40 5.13
C ILE A 33 11.57 1.92 5.58
N GLU A 34 12.11 1.64 6.77
CA GLU A 34 12.19 0.29 7.33
C GLU A 34 10.82 -0.35 7.53
N ILE A 35 9.84 0.39 8.08
CA ILE A 35 8.46 -0.06 8.23
C ILE A 35 7.85 -0.42 6.87
N GLY A 36 8.04 0.45 5.87
CA GLY A 36 7.55 0.21 4.52
C GLY A 36 8.18 -1.01 3.85
N VAL A 37 9.50 -1.19 4.03
CA VAL A 37 10.23 -2.35 3.51
C VAL A 37 9.78 -3.64 4.19
N ASP A 38 9.60 -3.65 5.50
CA ASP A 38 9.06 -4.80 6.23
C ASP A 38 7.65 -5.15 5.74
N ALA A 39 6.78 -4.16 5.56
CA ALA A 39 5.45 -4.38 4.99
C ALA A 39 5.51 -4.99 3.58
N LEU A 40 6.39 -4.48 2.70
CA LEU A 40 6.60 -5.04 1.36
C LEU A 40 7.15 -6.47 1.39
N ASN A 41 7.97 -6.82 2.38
CA ASN A 41 8.45 -8.19 2.60
C ASN A 41 7.33 -9.11 3.07
N LYS A 42 6.47 -8.65 3.99
CA LYS A 42 5.27 -9.38 4.44
C LYS A 42 4.26 -9.60 3.31
N VAL A 43 4.16 -8.64 2.39
CA VAL A 43 3.36 -8.79 1.17
C VAL A 43 3.97 -9.83 0.24
N GLY A 44 5.29 -9.96 0.17
CA GLY A 44 5.98 -10.82 -0.79
C GLY A 44 6.34 -10.12 -2.09
N SER A 45 6.64 -8.81 -2.02
CA SER A 45 6.95 -8.00 -3.20
C SER A 45 8.15 -8.52 -4.00
N ASP A 46 9.12 -9.13 -3.31
CA ASP A 46 10.31 -9.76 -3.89
C ASP A 46 9.96 -10.84 -4.92
N LEU A 47 8.94 -11.65 -4.63
CA LEU A 47 8.49 -12.76 -5.48
C LEU A 47 7.93 -12.25 -6.81
N ILE A 48 7.14 -11.17 -6.76
CA ILE A 48 6.55 -10.53 -7.94
C ILE A 48 7.62 -9.77 -8.73
N CYS A 49 8.46 -8.99 -8.04
CA CYS A 49 9.54 -8.23 -8.65
C CYS A 49 10.51 -9.12 -9.42
N LYS A 50 10.84 -10.31 -8.90
CA LYS A 50 11.70 -11.28 -9.60
C LYS A 50 11.14 -11.68 -10.97
N VAL A 51 9.83 -11.89 -11.08
CA VAL A 51 9.18 -12.21 -12.37
C VAL A 51 9.24 -10.99 -13.30
N CYS A 52 8.90 -9.82 -12.80
CA CYS A 52 8.91 -8.58 -13.57
C CYS A 52 10.30 -8.22 -14.10
N ILE A 53 11.35 -8.33 -13.29
CA ILE A 53 12.74 -7.97 -13.68
C ILE A 53 13.22 -8.84 -14.84
N VAL A 54 13.00 -10.16 -14.78
CA VAL A 54 13.42 -11.09 -15.84
C VAL A 54 12.68 -10.85 -17.16
N ASN A 55 11.46 -10.29 -17.09
CA ASN A 55 10.64 -10.01 -18.26
C ASN A 55 10.70 -8.53 -18.72
N SER A 56 11.80 -7.82 -18.40
CA SER A 56 12.03 -6.40 -18.70
C SER A 56 10.94 -5.45 -18.16
N GLY A 57 10.14 -5.92 -17.22
CA GLY A 57 9.00 -5.22 -16.63
C GLY A 57 9.25 -4.68 -15.23
N SER A 58 10.51 -4.34 -14.88
CA SER A 58 10.80 -3.69 -13.61
C SER A 58 10.12 -2.31 -13.53
N CYS A 59 9.40 -2.02 -12.44
CA CYS A 59 8.87 -0.69 -12.17
C CYS A 59 9.97 0.33 -11.84
N CYS A 60 11.15 -0.16 -11.47
CA CYS A 60 12.34 0.66 -11.21
C CYS A 60 13.20 0.87 -12.47
N ASN A 61 12.73 0.49 -13.66
CA ASN A 61 13.53 0.61 -14.88
C ASN A 61 14.03 2.06 -15.08
N GLY A 62 15.31 2.19 -15.43
CA GLY A 62 16.02 3.48 -15.55
C GLY A 62 16.40 4.15 -14.23
N CYS A 63 16.21 3.51 -13.07
CA CYS A 63 16.71 4.02 -11.80
C CYS A 63 18.21 3.71 -11.65
N ARG A 64 19.03 4.69 -11.27
CA ARG A 64 20.47 4.51 -11.01
C ARG A 64 20.78 3.52 -9.86
N HIS A 65 19.81 3.28 -8.99
CA HIS A 65 19.93 2.36 -7.86
C HIS A 65 19.37 0.96 -8.17
N LEU A 66 18.86 0.72 -9.39
CA LEU A 66 18.41 -0.60 -9.83
C LEU A 66 19.60 -1.40 -10.37
N GLU A 67 19.85 -2.57 -9.78
CA GLU A 67 20.81 -3.53 -10.31
C GLU A 67 20.09 -4.66 -11.06
N ASN A 68 20.55 -4.96 -12.27
CA ASN A 68 19.97 -5.99 -13.13
C ASN A 68 20.00 -7.36 -12.44
N GLY A 69 18.86 -8.06 -12.44
CA GLY A 69 18.72 -9.38 -11.82
C GLY A 69 18.67 -9.38 -10.29
N ILE A 70 18.95 -8.26 -9.62
CA ILE A 70 18.91 -8.15 -8.14
C ILE A 70 17.77 -7.28 -7.66
N GLY A 71 17.53 -6.13 -8.29
CA GLY A 71 16.53 -5.15 -7.85
C GLY A 71 17.16 -3.88 -7.26
N CYS A 72 16.34 -3.07 -6.58
CA CYS A 72 16.76 -1.78 -6.03
C CYS A 72 17.70 -1.96 -4.83
N LYS A 73 18.85 -1.27 -4.83
CA LYS A 73 19.85 -1.28 -3.74
C LYS A 73 19.65 -0.17 -2.70
N THR A 74 18.87 0.85 -3.04
CA THR A 74 18.67 2.02 -2.19
C THR A 74 17.24 2.48 -2.34
N ARG A 75 16.38 2.10 -1.38
CA ARG A 75 15.00 2.60 -1.32
C ARG A 75 14.97 3.87 -0.48
N ASN A 76 14.30 4.88 -1.01
CA ASN A 76 13.94 6.11 -0.30
C ASN A 76 12.42 6.04 0.05
N THR A 77 11.85 7.06 0.68
CA THR A 77 10.42 7.02 1.07
C THR A 77 9.51 6.86 -0.15
N SER A 78 9.69 7.67 -1.20
CA SER A 78 8.89 7.64 -2.42
C SER A 78 8.92 6.29 -3.14
N CYS A 79 10.10 5.69 -3.27
CA CYS A 79 10.28 4.36 -3.85
C CYS A 79 9.64 3.25 -2.99
N THR A 80 9.53 3.48 -1.68
CA THR A 80 8.92 2.52 -0.76
C THR A 80 7.41 2.64 -0.77
N ALA A 81 6.87 3.86 -0.85
CA ALA A 81 5.44 4.16 -0.95
C ALA A 81 4.79 3.72 -2.26
N TRP A 82 5.56 3.78 -3.36
CA TRP A 82 5.02 3.50 -4.68
C TRP A 82 4.78 2.01 -4.92
N LEU A 83 3.52 1.63 -5.10
CA LEU A 83 3.11 0.29 -5.51
C LEU A 83 2.95 0.20 -7.02
N CYS A 84 3.45 -0.87 -7.62
CA CYS A 84 3.10 -1.20 -9.00
C CYS A 84 1.73 -1.89 -9.07
N GLY A 85 1.11 -1.95 -10.25
CA GLY A 85 -0.23 -2.52 -10.42
C GLY A 85 -0.43 -3.93 -9.82
N PHE A 86 0.57 -4.81 -9.86
CA PHE A 86 0.45 -6.14 -9.24
C PHE A 86 0.45 -6.10 -7.70
N LEU A 87 1.27 -5.23 -7.10
CA LEU A 87 1.25 -5.04 -5.65
C LEU A 87 -0.04 -4.34 -5.21
N LYS A 88 -0.50 -3.34 -5.98
CA LYS A 88 -1.82 -2.72 -5.77
C LYS A 88 -2.93 -3.76 -5.85
N LEU A 89 -2.88 -4.70 -6.80
CA LEU A 89 -3.88 -5.77 -6.90
C LEU A 89 -3.93 -6.65 -5.64
N LEU A 90 -2.77 -7.05 -5.12
CA LEU A 90 -2.69 -7.84 -3.88
C LEU A 90 -3.34 -7.09 -2.72
N LEU A 91 -2.95 -5.83 -2.50
CA LEU A 91 -3.50 -5.05 -1.39
C LEU A 91 -4.98 -4.69 -1.61
N TYR A 92 -5.39 -4.42 -2.84
CA TYR A 92 -6.77 -4.14 -3.20
C TYR A 92 -7.68 -5.33 -2.91
N THR A 93 -7.30 -6.52 -3.38
CA THR A 93 -8.12 -7.74 -3.23
C THR A 93 -8.19 -8.28 -1.81
N THR A 94 -7.23 -7.89 -0.96
CA THR A 94 -7.13 -8.26 0.46
C THR A 94 -7.56 -7.14 1.42
N GLU A 95 -8.07 -6.02 0.88
CA GLU A 95 -8.55 -4.85 1.61
C GLU A 95 -7.47 -4.08 2.41
N LEU A 96 -6.19 -4.36 2.14
CA LEU A 96 -5.04 -3.72 2.79
C LEU A 96 -4.57 -2.43 2.10
N LEU A 97 -5.11 -2.12 0.91
CA LEU A 97 -4.66 -0.96 0.12
C LEU A 97 -4.95 0.37 0.84
N LYS A 98 -6.09 0.45 1.53
CA LYS A 98 -6.45 1.67 2.26
C LYS A 98 -5.48 1.94 3.41
N ASP A 99 -5.07 0.91 4.15
CA ASP A 99 -4.13 1.07 5.27
C ASP A 99 -2.74 1.48 4.78
N TRP A 100 -2.33 0.95 3.62
CA TRP A 100 -1.13 1.40 2.93
C TRP A 100 -1.21 2.88 2.55
N ASP A 101 -2.28 3.29 1.87
CA ASP A 101 -2.47 4.67 1.42
C ASP A 101 -2.59 5.64 2.61
N ASP A 102 -3.34 5.27 3.65
CA ASP A 102 -3.51 6.06 4.88
C ASP A 102 -2.19 6.24 5.64
N PHE A 103 -1.28 5.27 5.59
CA PHE A 103 0.05 5.43 6.15
C PHE A 103 0.88 6.43 5.34
N TRP A 104 1.00 6.19 4.03
CA TRP A 104 1.92 6.96 3.18
C TRP A 104 1.46 8.40 2.91
N ILE A 105 0.16 8.71 2.98
CA ILE A 105 -0.31 10.10 2.85
C ILE A 105 0.18 11.02 3.96
N GLN A 106 0.60 10.45 5.10
CA GLN A 106 1.16 11.20 6.23
C GLN A 106 2.65 11.54 6.07
N VAL A 107 3.34 10.91 5.11
CA VAL A 107 4.79 11.08 4.91
C VAL A 107 5.02 12.27 3.96
N PRO A 108 5.57 13.40 4.42
CA PRO A 108 5.75 14.58 3.57
C PRO A 108 6.96 14.44 2.66
N GLY A 109 7.04 15.28 1.60
CA GLY A 109 8.24 15.36 0.75
C GLY A 109 8.45 14.19 -0.21
N GLN A 110 7.44 13.33 -0.40
CA GLN A 110 7.46 12.32 -1.45
C GLN A 110 7.25 12.97 -2.82
N ASP A 111 8.03 12.55 -3.81
CA ASP A 111 7.88 12.94 -5.22
C ASP A 111 8.29 11.78 -6.15
N PHE A 112 8.02 11.91 -7.45
CA PHE A 112 8.31 10.87 -8.43
C PHE A 112 9.80 10.56 -8.51
N ARG A 113 10.21 9.47 -7.86
CA ARG A 113 11.61 8.98 -7.74
C ARG A 113 12.55 9.91 -6.97
N GLU A 114 12.05 10.99 -6.41
CA GLU A 114 12.78 11.93 -5.57
C GLU A 114 12.27 11.85 -4.13
N ASP A 115 13.10 12.17 -3.14
CA ASP A 115 12.74 12.10 -1.73
C ASP A 115 13.27 13.34 -1.00
N PHE A 116 12.34 14.21 -0.65
CA PHE A 116 12.54 15.43 0.13
C PHE A 116 11.97 15.29 1.55
N THR A 117 11.73 14.05 2.00
CA THR A 117 11.19 13.77 3.33
C THR A 117 12.17 14.33 4.39
N PRO A 118 11.68 15.14 5.35
CA PRO A 118 12.50 15.63 6.45
C PRO A 118 12.99 14.48 7.31
N GLU A 119 14.09 14.68 8.04
CA GLU A 119 14.69 13.62 8.86
C GLU A 119 13.74 13.13 9.96
N PHE A 120 12.89 14.01 10.50
CA PHE A 120 11.88 13.69 11.51
C PHE A 120 10.53 14.33 11.18
N PHE A 121 9.44 13.62 11.43
CA PHE A 121 8.07 14.09 11.26
C PHE A 121 7.08 13.24 12.07
N PHE A 122 5.85 13.71 12.19
CA PHE A 122 4.80 13.06 12.96
C PHE A 122 3.94 12.12 12.11
N VAL A 123 3.65 10.94 12.65
CA VAL A 123 2.77 9.92 12.05
C VAL A 123 1.73 9.51 13.07
N GLU A 124 0.45 9.55 12.70
CA GLU A 124 -0.68 9.22 13.56
C GLU A 124 -1.16 7.78 13.36
N LYS A 125 -1.33 7.36 12.10
CA LYS A 125 -1.79 6.01 11.76
C LYS A 125 -0.58 5.13 11.45
N PRO A 126 -0.30 4.08 12.25
CA PRO A 126 0.78 3.15 11.97
C PRO A 126 0.42 2.23 10.79
N LEU A 127 1.42 1.80 10.02
CA LEU A 127 1.23 0.77 9.00
C LEU A 127 1.10 -0.60 9.66
N GLN A 128 -0.07 -1.22 9.53
CA GLN A 128 -0.28 -2.61 9.92
C GLN A 128 -0.45 -3.45 8.67
N MET A 129 0.48 -4.39 8.47
CA MET A 129 0.47 -5.28 7.32
C MET A 129 0.56 -6.72 7.81
N LYS A 130 -0.45 -7.53 7.50
CA LYS A 130 -0.39 -8.98 7.69
C LYS A 130 0.39 -9.63 6.56
N SER A 131 0.97 -10.79 6.84
CA SER A 131 1.63 -11.55 5.78
C SER A 131 0.60 -12.09 4.80
N ILE A 132 0.81 -11.80 3.52
CA ILE A 132 0.04 -12.34 2.40
C ILE A 132 0.98 -12.99 1.38
N ARG A 133 2.14 -13.49 1.85
CA ARG A 133 3.17 -14.05 0.96
C ARG A 133 2.65 -15.21 0.11
N SER A 134 1.78 -16.07 0.63
CA SER A 134 1.20 -17.17 -0.15
C SER A 134 0.42 -16.68 -1.38
N LEU A 135 -0.33 -15.58 -1.24
CA LEU A 135 -1.00 -14.91 -2.37
C LEU A 135 0.00 -14.39 -3.39
N SER A 136 1.11 -13.81 -2.93
CA SER A 136 2.19 -13.36 -3.82
C SER A 136 2.90 -14.51 -4.53
N GLU A 137 3.10 -15.66 -3.86
CA GLU A 137 3.67 -16.87 -4.48
C GLU A 137 2.77 -17.39 -5.59
N ALA A 138 1.46 -17.48 -5.32
CA ALA A 138 0.45 -17.89 -6.29
C ALA A 138 0.40 -16.95 -7.50
N LEU A 139 0.36 -15.63 -7.26
CA LEU A 139 0.39 -14.62 -8.32
C LEU A 139 1.70 -14.66 -9.11
N ALA A 140 2.85 -14.82 -8.45
CA ALA A 140 4.15 -14.94 -9.12
C ALA A 140 4.21 -16.19 -10.02
N ALA A 141 3.57 -17.29 -9.61
CA ALA A 141 3.48 -18.49 -10.42
C ALA A 141 2.62 -18.27 -11.67
N ASP A 142 1.44 -17.66 -11.52
CA ASP A 142 0.57 -17.32 -12.65
C ASP A 142 1.25 -16.32 -13.62
N LEU A 143 1.96 -15.32 -13.10
CA LEU A 143 2.70 -14.36 -13.93
C LEU A 143 3.83 -15.03 -14.73
N ARG A 144 4.53 -16.01 -14.16
CA ARG A 144 5.55 -16.79 -14.88
C ARG A 144 4.93 -17.60 -16.00
N GLU A 145 3.83 -18.27 -15.72
CA GLU A 145 3.08 -19.05 -16.73
C GLU A 145 2.61 -18.14 -17.87
N LEU A 146 2.01 -17.00 -17.55
CA LEU A 146 1.56 -16.02 -18.54
C LEU A 146 2.69 -15.44 -19.37
N ALA A 147 3.82 -15.09 -18.75
CA ALA A 147 5.00 -14.58 -19.44
C ALA A 147 5.57 -15.63 -20.41
N SER A 148 5.54 -16.92 -20.04
CA SER A 148 6.00 -18.00 -20.92
C SER A 148 5.05 -18.26 -22.09
N ALA A 149 3.74 -18.05 -21.91
CA ALA A 149 2.73 -18.26 -22.94
C ALA A 149 2.62 -17.10 -23.94
N HIS A 150 3.02 -15.88 -23.55
CA HIS A 150 2.93 -14.69 -24.39
C HIS A 150 4.31 -14.25 -24.87
N ILE A 151 4.59 -14.47 -26.15
CA ILE A 151 5.88 -14.15 -26.80
C ILE A 151 6.05 -12.62 -26.98
N ALA A 152 4.97 -11.84 -26.92
CA ALA A 152 5.00 -10.40 -27.11
C ALA A 152 5.76 -9.69 -25.97
N ILE A 153 6.91 -9.11 -26.32
CA ILE A 153 7.70 -8.24 -25.44
C ILE A 153 6.80 -7.13 -24.88
N GLY A 154 6.81 -6.94 -23.57
CA GLY A 154 6.04 -5.89 -22.90
C GLY A 154 4.60 -6.25 -22.53
N PHE A 155 4.16 -7.50 -22.72
CA PHE A 155 2.85 -7.95 -22.26
C PHE A 155 2.67 -7.76 -20.74
N ILE A 156 3.64 -8.22 -19.93
CA ILE A 156 3.62 -8.10 -18.47
C ILE A 156 3.59 -6.62 -18.03
N ILE A 157 4.34 -5.76 -18.72
CA ILE A 157 4.35 -4.31 -18.49
C ILE A 157 2.96 -3.73 -18.73
N THR A 158 2.37 -4.03 -19.88
CA THR A 158 1.06 -3.54 -20.29
C THR A 158 -0.03 -4.00 -19.32
N LEU A 159 0.01 -5.27 -18.90
CA LEU A 159 -0.94 -5.83 -17.94
C LEU A 159 -0.84 -5.12 -16.59
N ARG A 160 0.39 -4.97 -16.06
CA ARG A 160 0.68 -4.25 -14.82
C ARG A 160 0.13 -2.83 -14.85
N GLU A 161 0.39 -2.08 -15.93
CA GLU A 161 -0.10 -0.70 -16.09
C GLU A 161 -1.61 -0.59 -16.24
N LYS A 162 -2.25 -1.55 -16.92
CA LYS A 162 -3.71 -1.60 -17.02
C LYS A 162 -4.35 -1.84 -15.65
N ILE A 163 -3.78 -2.73 -14.85
CA ILE A 163 -4.26 -3.00 -13.49
C ILE A 163 -4.08 -1.74 -12.63
N ASP A 164 -2.88 -1.17 -12.63
CA ASP A 164 -2.53 0.07 -11.90
C ASP A 164 -3.54 1.19 -12.17
N LYS A 165 -3.76 1.52 -13.45
CA LYS A 165 -4.70 2.54 -13.89
C LYS A 165 -6.15 2.27 -13.47
N ASN A 166 -6.58 1.00 -13.46
CA ASN A 166 -7.94 0.68 -13.01
C ASN A 166 -8.06 0.88 -11.49
N ILE A 167 -7.06 0.47 -10.70
CA ILE A 167 -7.09 0.64 -9.24
C ILE A 167 -7.05 2.13 -8.86
N ASP A 168 -6.19 2.93 -9.51
CA ASP A 168 -6.16 4.38 -9.27
C ASP A 168 -7.51 5.04 -9.57
N ARG A 169 -8.13 4.66 -10.69
CA ARG A 169 -9.48 5.14 -11.05
C ARG A 169 -10.54 4.68 -10.05
N TRP A 170 -10.43 3.47 -9.52
CA TRP A 170 -11.35 2.97 -8.51
C TRP A 170 -11.29 3.83 -7.25
N SER A 171 -10.09 4.17 -6.77
CA SER A 171 -9.88 5.01 -5.59
C SER A 171 -10.43 6.45 -5.76
N GLN A 172 -10.46 6.96 -7.00
CA GLN A 172 -10.93 8.30 -7.33
C GLN A 172 -12.45 8.41 -7.53
N CYS A 173 -13.18 7.30 -7.74
CA CYS A 173 -14.60 7.30 -8.13
C CYS A 173 -15.54 6.95 -6.97
N LYS A 174 -15.30 7.45 -5.75
CA LYS A 174 -16.07 7.10 -4.55
C LYS A 174 -17.56 7.43 -4.67
N ASP A 175 -17.90 8.50 -5.40
CA ASP A 175 -19.27 9.03 -5.49
C ASP A 175 -20.08 8.51 -6.69
N ASP A 176 -19.50 7.65 -7.54
CA ASP A 176 -20.19 7.03 -8.68
C ASP A 176 -20.15 5.49 -8.60
N PRO A 177 -21.17 4.87 -7.96
CA PRO A 177 -21.23 3.41 -7.81
C PRO A 177 -21.27 2.67 -9.15
N LYS A 178 -21.88 3.23 -10.20
CA LYS A 178 -21.97 2.59 -11.52
C LYS A 178 -20.59 2.50 -12.16
N LYS A 179 -19.82 3.59 -12.08
CA LYS A 179 -18.44 3.65 -12.58
C LYS A 179 -17.53 2.73 -11.76
N ARG A 180 -17.69 2.71 -10.43
CA ARG A 180 -16.95 1.81 -9.53
C ARG A 180 -17.17 0.34 -9.91
N ASN A 181 -18.42 -0.11 -10.02
CA ASN A 181 -18.76 -1.48 -10.42
C ASN A 181 -18.22 -1.86 -11.81
N ARG A 182 -18.12 -0.90 -12.74
CA ARG A 182 -17.50 -1.15 -14.05
C ARG A 182 -15.98 -1.36 -13.93
N ILE A 183 -15.32 -0.55 -13.11
CA ILE A 183 -13.87 -0.68 -12.88
C ILE A 183 -13.55 -1.99 -12.17
N GLU A 184 -14.35 -2.39 -11.18
CA GLU A 184 -14.19 -3.69 -10.49
C GLU A 184 -14.28 -4.86 -11.46
N ARG A 185 -15.26 -4.85 -12.36
CA ARG A 185 -15.37 -5.86 -13.44
C ARG A 185 -14.15 -5.86 -14.36
N ASN A 186 -13.58 -4.70 -14.66
CA ASN A 186 -12.35 -4.63 -15.45
C ASN A 186 -11.16 -5.24 -14.70
N ILE A 187 -11.02 -4.94 -13.40
CA ILE A 187 -9.97 -5.53 -12.55
C ILE A 187 -10.13 -7.06 -12.53
N GLN A 188 -11.35 -7.56 -12.32
CA GLN A 188 -11.67 -8.99 -12.35
C GLN A 188 -11.33 -9.63 -13.70
N ALA A 189 -11.65 -8.97 -14.81
CA ALA A 189 -11.30 -9.45 -16.15
C ALA A 189 -9.78 -9.53 -16.34
N LEU A 190 -9.04 -8.52 -15.91
CA LEU A 190 -7.58 -8.47 -15.99
C LEU A 190 -6.90 -9.50 -15.07
N SER A 191 -7.51 -9.84 -13.92
CA SER A 191 -7.00 -10.84 -12.98
C SER A 191 -7.54 -12.25 -13.21
N SER A 192 -8.50 -12.44 -14.13
CA SER A 192 -9.09 -13.73 -14.44
C SER A 192 -8.10 -14.83 -14.87
N PRO A 193 -6.98 -14.53 -15.55
CA PRO A 193 -6.00 -15.56 -15.89
C PRO A 193 -5.18 -16.06 -14.71
N PHE A 194 -5.19 -15.35 -13.56
CA PHE A 194 -4.41 -15.73 -12.37
C PHE A 194 -5.14 -16.79 -11.55
N ARG A 195 -5.21 -18.02 -12.08
CA ARG A 195 -6.00 -19.11 -11.48
C ARG A 195 -5.51 -19.50 -10.09
N ARG A 196 -4.19 -19.63 -9.89
CA ARG A 196 -3.62 -20.01 -8.59
C ARG A 196 -3.88 -18.92 -7.58
N PHE A 197 -3.65 -17.66 -7.96
CA PHE A 197 -3.94 -16.51 -7.12
C PHE A 197 -5.42 -16.44 -6.73
N ASN A 198 -6.35 -16.62 -7.67
CA ASN A 198 -7.78 -16.54 -7.37
C ASN A 198 -8.27 -17.68 -6.45
N ASN A 199 -7.65 -18.86 -6.52
CA ASN A 199 -7.92 -19.96 -5.59
C ASN A 199 -7.40 -19.62 -4.19
N GLU A 200 -6.14 -19.23 -4.07
CA GLU A 200 -5.53 -18.84 -2.80
C GLU A 200 -6.26 -17.66 -2.15
N LEU A 201 -6.72 -16.68 -2.95
CA LEU A 201 -7.50 -15.53 -2.49
C LEU A 201 -8.85 -15.94 -1.90
N ARG A 202 -9.48 -16.99 -2.45
CA ARG A 202 -10.72 -17.53 -1.91
C ARG A 202 -10.48 -18.12 -0.53
N ASP A 203 -9.45 -18.94 -0.39
CA ASP A 203 -9.11 -19.60 0.87
C ASP A 203 -8.72 -18.58 1.94
N TYR A 204 -7.90 -17.60 1.56
CA TYR A 204 -7.56 -16.46 2.41
C TYR A 204 -8.80 -15.72 2.92
N ARG A 205 -9.79 -15.45 2.05
CA ARG A 205 -11.04 -14.80 2.45
C ARG A 205 -11.88 -15.68 3.37
N LEU A 206 -11.97 -16.99 3.13
CA LEU A 206 -12.68 -17.90 4.02
C LEU A 206 -12.10 -17.93 5.44
N ILE A 207 -10.78 -17.83 5.56
CA ILE A 207 -10.11 -17.78 6.87
C ILE A 207 -10.38 -16.45 7.58
N HIS A 208 -10.40 -15.33 6.85
CA HIS A 208 -10.49 -13.98 7.43
C HIS A 208 -11.90 -13.38 7.47
N SER A 209 -12.89 -13.99 6.83
CA SER A 209 -14.31 -13.63 6.95
C SER A 209 -15.02 -14.32 8.12
N ASN A 210 -14.36 -15.31 8.74
CA ASN A 210 -14.85 -16.02 9.93
C ASN A 210 -14.17 -15.54 11.23
N ALA A 211 -13.41 -14.44 11.16
CA ALA A 211 -12.73 -13.79 12.28
C ALA A 211 -13.38 -12.43 12.56
#